data_AF-A0A429IHU0-F1
#
_entry.id   AF-A0A429IHU0-F1
#
_cell.length_a   1.000
_cell.length_b   1.000
_cell.length_c   1.000
_cell.angle_alpha   90.00
_cell.angle_beta   90.00
_cell.angle_gamma   90.00
#
_symmetry.space_group_name_H-M   'P 1'
#
loop_
_entity.id
_entity.type
_entity.pdbx_description
1 polymer ?
#
loop_
_entity_poly.entity_id
_entity_poly.type
_entity_poly.pdbx_seq_one_letter_code
_entity_poly.pdbx_strand_id
1 'polypeptide(L)'
;MLRRLLTAVRFWSSPRSPATDRPLYDFLRDPAGSWHVLLTHLGDTLTTWGPATAVGLITGALVLCLGRVWRQHYAHRRLARGAQIITVLPPPDASPDGASALWAHLAGLLLPARRHSLCPGPHLSWEYLLDRGTVRIRLWVPGTVPPHPVARAVEAAWPGARTHT
;
A
#
# COMPACT_ATOMS: atom_id res chain seq x y z
N MET A 1 88.45 -28.70 32.16
CA MET A 1 87.19 -29.29 32.66
C MET A 1 86.38 -28.18 33.32
N LEU A 2 85.09 -27.97 33.15
CA LEU A 2 84.04 -28.57 32.31
C LEU A 2 82.82 -27.62 32.44
N ARG A 3 82.19 -27.28 31.31
CA ARG A 3 80.73 -27.13 31.07
C ARG A 3 79.91 -26.23 32.04
N ARG A 4 79.36 -25.07 31.64
CA ARG A 4 78.28 -24.85 30.63
C ARG A 4 77.00 -25.62 30.98
N LEU A 5 75.90 -24.91 31.28
CA LEU A 5 74.56 -25.03 30.65
C LEU A 5 73.47 -24.26 31.43
N LEU A 6 72.90 -23.27 30.72
CA LEU A 6 71.46 -22.96 30.57
C LEU A 6 70.57 -22.81 31.82
N THR A 7 70.00 -21.60 31.98
CA THR A 7 68.56 -21.41 31.70
C THR A 7 68.31 -19.94 31.38
N ALA A 8 68.33 -19.59 30.08
CA ALA A 8 67.75 -18.34 29.64
C ALA A 8 66.23 -18.53 29.68
N VAL A 9 65.58 -18.07 30.76
CA VAL A 9 64.12 -17.94 30.80
C VAL A 9 63.76 -16.82 29.83
N ARG A 10 63.52 -17.23 28.58
CA ARG A 10 63.05 -16.36 27.51
C ARG A 10 61.60 -16.04 27.82
N PHE A 11 61.39 -14.96 28.58
CA PHE A 11 60.05 -14.40 28.82
C PHE A 11 59.43 -14.13 27.45
N TRP A 12 58.43 -14.93 27.09
CA TRP A 12 57.57 -14.64 25.96
C TRP A 12 56.78 -13.38 26.35
N SER A 13 57.22 -12.21 25.90
CA SER A 13 56.39 -11.03 25.91
C SER A 13 55.24 -11.30 24.95
N SER A 14 54.09 -11.72 25.49
CA SER A 14 52.85 -11.75 24.75
C SER A 14 52.68 -10.39 24.06
N PRO A 15 52.47 -10.34 22.74
CA PRO A 15 52.12 -9.10 22.07
C PRO A 15 50.94 -8.51 22.84
N ARG A 16 51.06 -7.27 23.33
CA ARG A 16 49.89 -6.50 23.78
C ARG A 16 48.91 -6.54 22.61
N SER A 17 47.79 -7.23 22.77
CA SER A 17 46.75 -7.28 21.75
C SER A 17 46.43 -5.85 21.34
N PRO A 18 46.50 -5.51 20.04
CA PRO A 18 46.21 -4.17 19.57
C PRO A 18 44.74 -3.87 19.89
N ALA A 19 44.51 -2.82 20.68
CA ALA A 19 43.24 -2.14 20.85
C ALA A 19 42.00 -3.06 20.71
N THR A 20 41.73 -3.87 21.73
CA THR A 20 40.38 -4.42 21.91
C THR A 20 39.39 -3.27 21.85
N ASP A 21 38.38 -3.37 20.98
CA ASP A 21 37.29 -2.42 20.83
C ASP A 21 36.77 -1.93 22.20
N ARG A 22 37.19 -0.71 22.56
CA ARG A 22 36.85 -0.03 23.83
C ARG A 22 35.36 -0.04 24.20
N PRO A 23 34.39 0.19 23.29
CA PRO A 23 32.99 0.32 23.72
C PRO A 23 32.42 -0.98 24.30
N LEU A 24 32.87 -2.14 23.81
CA LEU A 24 32.37 -3.43 24.27
C LEU A 24 33.04 -3.84 25.59
N TYR A 25 34.32 -3.51 25.77
CA TYR A 25 35.03 -3.69 27.03
C TYR A 25 34.50 -2.78 28.14
N ASP A 26 34.25 -1.51 27.83
CA ASP A 26 33.70 -0.54 28.79
C ASP A 26 32.25 -0.87 29.16
N PHE A 27 31.45 -1.38 28.22
CA PHE A 27 30.09 -1.89 28.48
C PHE A 27 30.08 -3.13 29.39
N LEU A 28 30.99 -4.07 29.18
CA LEU A 28 31.08 -5.26 30.04
C LEU A 28 31.61 -4.95 31.44
N ARG A 29 32.39 -3.87 31.58
CA ARG A 29 32.97 -3.42 32.86
C ARG A 29 32.00 -2.54 33.67
N ASP A 30 31.22 -1.72 32.98
CA ASP A 30 30.15 -0.89 33.58
C ASP A 30 28.96 -0.75 32.61
N PRO A 31 28.03 -1.72 32.63
CA PRO A 31 26.87 -1.69 31.75
C PRO A 31 25.91 -0.55 32.09
N ALA A 32 25.84 -0.15 33.36
CA ALA A 32 24.94 0.90 33.82
C ALA A 32 25.45 2.30 33.42
N GLY A 33 26.75 2.57 33.59
CA GLY A 33 27.38 3.83 33.17
C GLY A 33 27.36 4.02 31.65
N SER A 34 27.64 2.96 30.90
CA SER A 34 27.58 2.98 29.42
C SER A 34 26.17 3.28 28.92
N TRP A 35 25.14 2.72 29.56
CA TRP A 35 23.74 3.02 29.27
C TRP A 35 23.40 4.48 29.59
N HIS A 36 23.91 5.01 30.69
CA HIS A 36 23.66 6.39 31.09
C HIS A 36 24.22 7.40 30.09
N VAL A 37 25.44 7.19 29.60
CA VAL A 37 26.10 8.03 28.58
C VAL A 37 25.35 7.99 27.24
N LEU A 38 24.87 6.81 26.84
CA LEU A 38 24.07 6.66 25.64
C LEU A 38 22.72 7.38 25.77
N LEU A 39 22.05 7.25 26.92
CA LEU A 39 20.77 7.90 27.20
C LEU A 39 20.90 9.43 27.27
N THR A 40 21.95 9.97 27.87
CA THR A 40 22.18 11.42 27.91
C THR A 40 22.49 11.97 26.52
N HIS A 41 23.33 11.29 25.72
CA HIS A 41 23.59 11.71 24.35
C HIS A 41 22.36 11.64 23.44
N LEU A 42 21.54 10.59 23.58
CA LEU A 42 20.27 10.49 22.87
C LEU A 42 19.30 11.58 23.32
N GLY A 43 19.20 11.83 24.64
CA GLY A 43 18.39 12.88 25.22
C GLY A 43 18.75 14.28 24.71
N ASP A 44 20.04 14.63 24.71
CA ASP A 44 20.55 15.92 24.23
C ASP A 44 20.34 16.12 22.72
N THR A 45 20.48 15.03 21.95
CA THR A 45 20.22 15.07 20.50
C THR A 45 18.72 15.23 20.23
N LEU A 46 17.87 14.55 21.00
CA LEU A 46 16.42 14.61 20.87
C LEU A 46 15.85 15.95 21.35
N THR A 47 16.42 16.61 22.36
CA THR A 47 15.98 17.96 22.77
C THR A 47 16.42 19.02 21.76
N THR A 48 17.61 18.86 21.16
CA THR A 48 18.15 19.82 20.17
C THR A 48 17.43 19.73 18.82
N TRP A 49 17.22 18.51 18.29
CA TRP A 49 16.64 18.29 16.96
C TRP A 49 15.23 17.72 16.96
N GLY A 50 14.72 17.26 18.11
CA GLY A 50 13.38 16.69 18.26
C GLY A 50 12.26 17.63 17.86
N PRO A 51 12.26 18.92 18.25
CA PRO A 51 11.21 19.84 17.83
C PRO A 51 11.17 20.03 16.31
N ALA A 52 12.33 20.22 15.66
CA ALA A 52 12.42 20.40 14.22
C ALA A 52 12.01 19.14 13.45
N THR A 53 12.47 17.97 13.90
CA THR A 53 12.09 16.67 13.30
C THR A 53 10.62 16.36 13.52
N ALA A 54 10.06 16.65 14.69
CA ALA A 54 8.63 16.49 14.99
C ALA A 54 7.78 17.39 14.09
N VAL A 55 8.13 18.67 13.95
CA VAL A 55 7.43 19.60 13.03
C VAL A 55 7.51 19.10 11.59
N GLY A 56 8.67 18.62 11.14
CA GLY A 56 8.84 18.04 9.80
C GLY A 56 7.95 16.82 9.57
N LEU A 57 7.91 15.89 10.52
CA LEU A 57 7.08 14.69 10.46
C LEU A 57 5.58 15.03 10.48
N ILE A 58 5.15 15.93 11.36
CA ILE A 58 3.75 16.37 11.45
C ILE A 58 3.34 17.07 10.16
N THR A 59 4.18 17.97 9.64
CA THR A 59 3.90 18.68 8.39
C THR A 59 3.82 17.71 7.22
N GLY A 60 4.77 16.77 7.12
CA GLY A 60 4.76 15.72 6.10
C GLY A 60 3.52 14.83 6.19
N ALA A 61 3.14 14.41 7.40
CA ALA A 61 1.94 13.61 7.63
C ALA A 61 0.67 14.38 7.25
N LEU A 62 0.58 15.67 7.59
CA LEU A 62 -0.54 16.52 7.25
C LEU A 62 -0.67 16.69 5.73
N VAL A 63 0.44 16.98 5.03
CA VAL A 63 0.46 17.10 3.57
C VAL A 63 0.02 15.79 2.90
N LEU A 64 0.50 14.65 3.38
CA LEU A 64 0.10 13.34 2.86
C LEU A 64 -1.39 13.04 3.13
N CYS A 65 -1.90 13.41 4.30
CA CYS A 65 -3.30 13.23 4.67
C CYS A 65 -4.22 14.09 3.79
N LEU A 66 -3.94 15.40 3.72
CA LEU A 66 -4.68 16.34 2.87
C LEU A 66 -4.61 15.96 1.39
N GLY A 67 -3.43 15.56 0.91
CA GLY A 67 -3.24 15.06 -0.45
C GLY A 67 -4.08 13.81 -0.73
N ARG A 68 -4.20 12.89 0.23
CA ARG A 68 -5.07 11.71 0.09
C ARG A 68 -6.55 12.08 0.04
N VAL A 69 -7.02 12.93 0.96
CA VAL A 69 -8.41 13.38 1.01
C VAL A 69 -8.78 14.13 -0.28
N TRP A 70 -7.92 15.03 -0.73
CA TRP A 70 -8.13 15.78 -1.97
C TRP A 70 -8.17 14.86 -3.19
N ARG A 71 -7.25 13.88 -3.29
CA ARG A 71 -7.26 12.88 -4.37
C ARG A 71 -8.52 12.03 -4.36
N GLN A 72 -8.97 11.58 -3.19
CA GLN A 72 -10.21 10.81 -3.05
C GLN A 72 -11.43 11.65 -3.48
N HIS A 73 -11.52 12.89 -3.02
CA HIS A 73 -12.61 13.79 -3.36
C HIS A 73 -12.65 14.12 -4.85
N TYR A 74 -11.50 14.41 -5.44
CA TYR A 74 -11.38 14.66 -6.87
C TYR A 74 -11.75 13.43 -7.70
N ALA A 75 -11.25 12.25 -7.32
CA ALA A 75 -11.59 11.00 -7.97
C ALA A 75 -13.09 10.69 -7.87
N HIS A 76 -13.68 10.85 -6.69
CA HIS A 76 -15.12 10.68 -6.49
C HIS A 76 -15.92 11.63 -7.38
N ARG A 77 -15.59 12.92 -7.38
CA ARG A 77 -16.26 13.91 -8.24
C ARG A 77 -16.11 13.60 -9.73
N ARG A 78 -14.95 13.09 -10.15
CA ARG A 78 -14.69 12.71 -11.54
C ARG A 78 -15.49 11.47 -11.95
N LEU A 79 -15.60 10.47 -11.07
CA LEU A 79 -16.35 9.25 -11.35
C LEU A 79 -17.87 9.48 -11.28
N ALA A 80 -18.33 10.32 -10.34
CA ALA A 80 -19.74 10.66 -10.16
C ALA A 80 -20.28 11.62 -11.24
N ARG A 81 -19.44 12.49 -11.79
CA ARG A 81 -19.84 13.39 -12.88
C ARG A 81 -20.20 12.56 -14.12
N GLY A 82 -21.46 12.62 -14.53
CA GLY A 82 -21.97 11.86 -15.67
C GLY A 82 -22.11 10.35 -15.39
N ALA A 83 -22.08 9.93 -14.13
CA ALA A 83 -22.38 8.55 -13.77
C ALA A 83 -23.83 8.22 -14.16
N GLN A 84 -24.04 7.00 -14.63
CA GLN A 84 -25.35 6.52 -15.09
C GLN A 84 -25.65 5.14 -14.51
N ILE A 85 -26.93 4.86 -14.34
CA ILE A 85 -27.43 3.56 -13.89
C ILE A 85 -27.99 2.84 -15.10
N ILE A 86 -27.43 1.69 -15.43
CA ILE A 86 -27.98 0.81 -16.45
C ILE A 86 -28.84 -0.24 -15.75
N THR A 87 -30.14 -0.23 -16.02
CA THR A 87 -31.05 -1.28 -15.54
C THR A 87 -31.08 -2.40 -16.56
N VAL A 88 -30.71 -3.60 -16.12
CA VAL A 88 -30.74 -4.83 -16.91
C VAL A 88 -32.01 -5.58 -16.55
N LEU A 89 -32.89 -5.79 -17.53
CA LEU A 89 -33.98 -6.74 -17.36
C LEU A 89 -33.39 -8.15 -17.32
N PRO A 90 -33.80 -8.98 -16.35
CA PRO A 90 -33.27 -10.33 -16.21
C PRO A 90 -33.52 -11.10 -17.53
N PRO A 91 -32.47 -11.68 -18.14
CA PRO A 91 -32.63 -12.48 -19.33
C PRO A 91 -33.45 -13.74 -19.02
N PRO A 92 -34.12 -14.33 -20.02
CA PRO A 92 -34.88 -15.58 -19.84
C PRO A 92 -33.98 -16.75 -19.40
N ASP A 93 -32.71 -16.73 -19.80
CA ASP A 93 -31.67 -17.65 -19.33
C ASP A 93 -30.37 -16.87 -19.04
N ALA A 94 -29.93 -16.90 -17.79
CA ALA A 94 -28.70 -16.28 -17.33
C ALA A 94 -27.61 -17.36 -17.20
N SER A 95 -27.00 -17.74 -18.32
CA SER A 95 -25.99 -18.80 -18.34
C SER A 95 -24.68 -18.37 -17.63
N PRO A 96 -23.97 -19.30 -16.96
CA PRO A 96 -22.66 -19.04 -16.36
C PRO A 96 -21.60 -18.60 -17.38
N ASP A 97 -21.63 -19.14 -18.59
CA ASP A 97 -20.70 -18.77 -19.67
C ASP A 97 -20.91 -17.32 -20.10
N GLY A 98 -22.17 -16.89 -20.22
CA GLY A 98 -22.51 -15.49 -20.48
C GLY A 98 -22.01 -14.56 -19.38
N ALA A 99 -22.11 -14.96 -18.11
CA ALA A 99 -21.54 -14.20 -17.00
C ALA A 99 -20.02 -14.03 -17.14
N SER A 100 -19.30 -15.09 -17.52
CA SER A 100 -17.85 -15.02 -17.72
C SER A 100 -17.46 -14.08 -18.86
N ALA A 101 -18.19 -14.12 -19.98
CA ALA A 101 -18.00 -13.25 -21.13
C ALA A 101 -18.28 -11.78 -20.77
N LEU A 102 -19.34 -11.52 -20.00
CA LEU A 102 -19.66 -10.19 -19.50
C LEU A 102 -18.50 -9.62 -18.68
N TRP A 103 -18.02 -10.37 -17.69
CA TRP A 103 -16.94 -9.90 -16.82
C TRP A 103 -15.63 -9.67 -17.59
N ALA A 104 -15.32 -10.52 -18.59
CA ALA A 104 -14.17 -10.32 -19.46
C ALA A 104 -14.28 -9.02 -20.28
N HIS A 105 -15.45 -8.75 -20.87
CA HIS A 105 -15.68 -7.50 -21.61
C HIS A 105 -15.59 -6.27 -20.70
N LEU A 106 -16.23 -6.31 -19.53
CA LEU A 106 -16.18 -5.20 -18.56
C LEU A 106 -14.76 -4.96 -18.06
N ALA A 107 -13.99 -6.02 -17.76
CA ALA A 107 -12.60 -5.89 -17.38
C ALA A 107 -11.77 -5.23 -18.50
N GLY A 108 -11.99 -5.63 -19.76
CA GLY A 108 -11.36 -5.01 -20.93
C GLY A 108 -11.67 -3.52 -21.08
N LEU A 109 -12.89 -3.10 -20.73
CA LEU A 109 -13.28 -1.67 -20.74
C LEU A 109 -12.63 -0.87 -19.60
N LEU A 110 -12.41 -1.48 -18.43
CA LEU A 110 -11.89 -0.79 -17.24
C LEU A 110 -10.34 -0.75 -17.18
N LEU A 111 -9.66 -1.76 -17.74
CA LEU A 111 -8.19 -1.87 -17.66
C LEU A 111 -7.42 -0.69 -18.29
N PRO A 112 -7.75 -0.22 -19.50
CA PRO A 112 -7.02 0.89 -20.14
C PRO A 112 -7.11 2.16 -19.30
N ALA A 113 -8.30 2.46 -18.77
CA ALA A 113 -8.54 3.62 -17.92
C ALA A 113 -7.78 3.54 -16.58
N ARG A 114 -7.56 2.34 -16.04
CA ARG A 114 -6.77 2.14 -14.81
C ARG A 114 -5.28 2.36 -15.04
N ARG A 115 -4.76 1.99 -16.21
CA ARG A 115 -3.31 2.04 -16.51
C ARG A 115 -2.76 3.46 -16.63
N HIS A 116 -3.57 4.41 -17.07
CA HIS A 116 -3.14 5.79 -17.33
C HIS A 116 -3.50 6.79 -16.22
N SER A 117 -4.07 6.33 -15.10
CA SER A 117 -4.61 7.22 -14.07
C SER A 117 -3.80 7.16 -12.77
N LEU A 118 -3.32 8.32 -12.33
CA LEU A 118 -2.79 8.54 -10.98
C LEU A 118 -3.90 8.54 -9.91
N CYS A 119 -5.16 8.68 -10.32
CA CYS A 119 -6.32 8.53 -9.44
C CYS A 119 -6.81 7.07 -9.45
N PRO A 120 -7.56 6.62 -8.42
CA PRO A 120 -8.24 5.33 -8.44
C PRO A 120 -8.95 5.10 -9.78
N GLY A 121 -8.78 3.89 -10.34
CA GLY A 121 -9.41 3.52 -11.59
C GLY A 121 -10.94 3.52 -11.52
N PRO A 122 -11.64 3.53 -12.66
CA PRO A 122 -13.09 3.40 -12.67
C PRO A 122 -13.50 2.06 -12.05
N HIS A 123 -14.53 2.08 -11.22
CA HIS A 123 -15.16 0.88 -10.67
C HIS A 123 -16.61 0.84 -11.13
N LEU A 124 -17.10 -0.37 -11.37
CA LEU A 124 -18.51 -0.64 -11.63
C LEU A 124 -19.11 -1.24 -10.35
N SER A 125 -20.33 -0.86 -10.02
CA SER A 125 -21.08 -1.49 -8.93
C SER A 125 -22.28 -2.24 -9.49
N TRP A 126 -22.43 -3.50 -9.10
CA TRP A 126 -23.55 -4.34 -9.47
C TRP A 126 -24.52 -4.44 -8.29
N GLU A 127 -25.79 -4.12 -8.52
CA GLU A 127 -26.83 -4.08 -7.50
C GLU A 127 -28.00 -4.98 -7.90
N TYR A 128 -28.45 -5.80 -6.96
CA TYR A 128 -29.66 -6.61 -7.09
C TYR A 128 -30.78 -5.95 -6.29
N LEU A 129 -31.81 -5.50 -6.98
CA LEU A 129 -33.04 -4.99 -6.37
C LEU A 129 -34.08 -6.11 -6.37
N LEU A 130 -34.37 -6.64 -5.19
CA LEU A 130 -35.40 -7.65 -5.00
C LEU A 130 -36.73 -6.96 -4.64
N ASP A 131 -37.77 -7.25 -5.39
CA ASP A 131 -39.15 -6.83 -5.14
C ASP A 131 -40.03 -8.08 -4.96
N ARG A 132 -41.30 -7.93 -4.54
CA ARG A 132 -42.19 -9.04 -4.14
C ARG A 132 -42.40 -10.13 -5.20
N GLY A 133 -42.09 -9.85 -6.47
CA GLY A 133 -42.13 -10.84 -7.56
C GLY A 133 -41.22 -10.52 -8.73
N THR A 134 -40.31 -9.55 -8.60
CA THR A 134 -39.38 -9.19 -9.67
C THR A 134 -37.99 -8.97 -9.11
N VAL A 135 -36.98 -9.40 -9.87
CA VAL A 135 -35.58 -9.06 -9.60
C VAL A 135 -35.16 -8.07 -10.68
N ARG A 136 -34.65 -6.92 -10.27
CA ARG A 136 -34.02 -5.95 -11.17
C ARG A 136 -32.53 -5.95 -10.90
N ILE A 137 -31.77 -5.96 -11.99
CA ILE A 137 -30.32 -5.85 -11.93
C ILE A 137 -29.96 -4.43 -12.33
N ARG A 138 -29.13 -3.75 -11.54
CA ARG A 138 -28.64 -2.40 -11.83
C ARG A 138 -27.12 -2.41 -11.86
N LEU A 139 -26.57 -1.71 -12.84
CA LEU A 139 -25.14 -1.51 -12.99
C LEU A 139 -24.83 -0.03 -12.95
N TRP A 140 -24.07 0.38 -11.95
CA TRP A 140 -23.59 1.74 -11.80
C TRP A 140 -22.33 1.93 -12.66
N VAL A 141 -22.46 2.76 -13.68
CA VAL A 141 -21.39 3.08 -14.63
C VAL A 141 -20.81 4.46 -14.29
N PRO A 142 -19.50 4.57 -13.98
CA PRO A 142 -18.88 5.86 -13.73
C PRO A 142 -18.84 6.67 -15.02
N GLY A 143 -18.98 8.00 -14.95
CA GLY A 143 -19.07 8.85 -16.15
C GLY A 143 -17.80 8.92 -17.01
N THR A 144 -16.71 8.29 -16.56
CA THR A 144 -15.48 8.11 -17.34
C THR A 144 -15.56 6.95 -18.33
N VAL A 145 -16.58 6.09 -18.22
CA VAL A 145 -16.81 4.96 -19.12
C VAL A 145 -18.10 5.23 -19.90
N PRO A 146 -18.09 5.19 -21.24
CA PRO A 146 -19.30 5.37 -22.01
C PRO A 146 -20.33 4.27 -21.65
N PRO A 147 -21.61 4.62 -21.43
CA PRO A 147 -22.65 3.68 -21.00
C PRO A 147 -23.01 2.66 -22.09
N HIS A 148 -22.90 3.05 -23.37
CA HIS A 148 -23.34 2.23 -24.49
C HIS A 148 -22.53 0.93 -24.66
N PRO A 149 -21.18 0.93 -24.63
CA PRO A 149 -20.37 -0.29 -24.60
C PRO A 149 -20.74 -1.24 -23.45
N VAL A 150 -21.10 -0.70 -22.29
CA VAL A 150 -21.51 -1.52 -21.14
C VAL A 150 -22.85 -2.19 -21.41
N ALA A 151 -23.84 -1.45 -21.92
CA ALA A 151 -25.11 -2.00 -22.36
C ALA A 151 -24.94 -3.11 -23.41
N ARG A 152 -24.08 -2.87 -24.42
CA ARG A 152 -23.78 -3.86 -25.47
C ARG A 152 -23.07 -5.10 -24.93
N ALA A 153 -22.20 -4.95 -23.94
CA ALA A 153 -21.56 -6.09 -23.28
C ALA A 153 -22.58 -6.99 -22.58
N VAL A 154 -23.59 -6.41 -21.93
CA VAL A 154 -24.69 -7.15 -21.29
C VAL A 154 -25.55 -7.86 -22.32
N GLU A 155 -25.97 -7.16 -23.38
CA GLU A 155 -26.78 -7.73 -24.47
C GLU A 155 -26.05 -8.84 -25.22
N ALA A 156 -24.72 -8.73 -25.38
CA ALA A 156 -23.90 -9.74 -26.02
C ALA A 156 -23.68 -10.98 -25.13
N ALA A 157 -23.62 -10.79 -23.80
CA ALA A 157 -23.44 -11.87 -22.84
C ALA A 157 -24.70 -12.74 -22.68
N TRP A 158 -25.88 -12.13 -22.70
CA TRP A 158 -27.16 -12.83 -22.59
C TRP A 158 -28.15 -12.37 -23.67
N PRO A 159 -28.37 -13.16 -24.73
CA PRO A 159 -29.36 -12.87 -25.74
C PRO A 159 -30.76 -12.69 -25.13
N GLY A 160 -31.39 -11.55 -25.37
CA GLY A 160 -32.70 -11.20 -24.80
C GLY A 160 -32.66 -10.35 -23.53
N ALA A 161 -31.47 -10.13 -22.93
CA ALA A 161 -31.30 -9.07 -21.96
C ALA A 161 -31.60 -7.71 -22.61
N ARG A 162 -32.34 -6.85 -21.92
CA ARG A 162 -32.62 -5.47 -22.36
C ARG A 162 -32.08 -4.50 -21.35
N THR A 163 -31.44 -3.44 -21.84
CA THR A 163 -30.86 -2.41 -21.00
C THR A 163 -31.62 -1.09 -21.17
N HIS A 164 -31.85 -0.40 -20.06
CA HIS A 164 -32.43 0.94 -20.04
C HIS A 164 -31.54 1.85 -19.18
N THR A 165 -31.25 3.05 -19.68
CA THR A 165 -30.41 4.09 -19.05
C THR A 165 -31.25 5.19 -18.44
#